data_AF-A0A9E1JPA3-F1
#
_entry.id   AF-A0A9E1JPA3-F1
#
_cell.length_a   1.000
_cell.length_b   1.000
_cell.length_c   1.000
_cell.angle_alpha   90.00
_cell.angle_beta   90.00
_cell.angle_gamma   90.00
#
_symmetry.space_group_name_H-M   'P 1'
#
loop_
_entity.id
_entity.type
_entity.pdbx_description
1 polymer ?
#
loop_
_entity_poly.entity_id
_entity_poly.type
_entity_poly.pdbx_seq_one_letter_code
_entity_poly.pdbx_strand_id
1 'polypeptide(L)' 'MKKKLILRILGIGVVHIVLYLYIVPFVIYPRFGNNGFKFTIAVAITISIAILGTILLEKK' A
#
# COMPACT_ATOMS: atom_id res chain seq x y z
N MET A 1 -16.73 13.29 -10.07
CA MET A 1 -16.36 12.46 -8.90
C MET A 1 -15.65 11.14 -9.29
N LYS A 2 -16.19 10.33 -10.22
CA LYS A 2 -15.62 9.02 -10.57
C LYS A 2 -14.17 9.04 -11.12
N LYS A 3 -13.79 10.02 -11.95
CA LYS A 3 -12.43 10.11 -12.53
C LYS A 3 -11.32 10.35 -11.49
N LYS A 4 -11.57 11.16 -10.45
CA LYS A 4 -10.63 11.37 -9.34
C LYS A 4 -10.45 10.11 -8.51
N LEU A 5 -11.55 9.39 -8.23
CA LEU A 5 -11.51 8.11 -7.52
C LEU A 5 -10.70 7.07 -8.29
N ILE A 6 -10.92 6.96 -9.61
CA ILE A 6 -10.17 6.03 -10.48
C ILE A 6 -8.68 6.37 -10.48
N LEU A 7 -8.30 7.64 -10.65
CA LEU A 7 -6.90 8.08 -10.58
C LEU A 7 -6.25 7.75 -9.23
N ARG A 8 -7.00 7.90 -8.14
CA ARG A 8 -6.53 7.59 -6.78
C ARG A 8 -6.30 6.09 -6.60
N ILE A 9 -7.25 5.25 -7.04
CA ILE A 9 -7.13 3.79 -7.01
C ILE A 9 -5.95 3.33 -7.88
N LEU A 10 -5.77 3.91 -9.06
CA LEU A 10 -4.66 3.61 -9.96
C LEU A 10 -3.31 3.96 -9.31
N GLY A 11 -3.20 5.15 -8.70
CA GLY A 11 -1.99 5.56 -7.97
C GLY A 11 -1.66 4.62 -6.82
N ILE A 12 -2.67 4.24 -6.01
CA ILE A 12 -2.51 3.29 -4.90
C ILE A 12 -2.07 1.92 -5.42
N GLY A 13 -2.67 1.44 -6.52
CA GLY A 13 -2.36 0.16 -7.14
C GLY A 13 -0.93 0.11 -7.66
N VAL A 14 -0.49 1.15 -8.37
CA VAL A 14 0.91 1.25 -8.86
C VAL A 14 1.90 1.23 -7.70
N VAL A 15 1.63 2.01 -6.64
CA VAL A 15 2.49 2.04 -5.45
C VAL A 15 2.53 0.66 -4.79
N HIS A 16 1.39 -0.04 -4.65
CA HIS A 16 1.35 -1.39 -4.08
C HIS A 16 2.15 -2.39 -4.92
N ILE A 17 2.02 -2.34 -6.24
CA ILE A 17 2.76 -3.23 -7.15
C ILE A 17 4.27 -3.03 -6.98
N VAL A 18 4.74 -1.78 -7.02
CA VAL A 18 6.17 -1.47 -6.84
C VAL A 18 6.64 -1.89 -5.45
N LEU A 19 5.83 -1.65 -4.42
CA LEU A 19 6.18 -2.02 -3.06
C LEU A 19 6.33 -3.54 -2.91
N TYR A 20 5.32 -4.33 -3.33
CA TYR A 20 5.30 -5.77 -3.12
C TYR A 20 6.19 -6.55 -4.08
N LEU A 21 6.27 -6.15 -5.36
CA LEU A 21 7.05 -6.88 -6.36
C LEU A 21 8.52 -6.47 -6.40
N TYR A 22 8.84 -5.23 -5.97
CA TYR A 22 10.22 -4.74 -6.02
C TYR A 22 10.80 -4.44 -4.63
N ILE A 23 10.23 -3.48 -3.91
CA ILE A 23 10.84 -2.97 -2.68
C ILE A 23 10.90 -4.05 -1.58
N VAL A 24 9.83 -4.79 -1.37
CA VAL A 24 9.76 -5.84 -0.35
C VAL A 24 10.80 -6.95 -0.60
N PRO A 25 10.82 -7.64 -1.75
CA PRO A 25 11.73 -8.76 -1.97
C PRO A 25 13.18 -8.33 -2.22
N PHE A 26 13.44 -7.22 -2.91
CA PHE A 26 14.80 -6.86 -3.33
C PHE A 26 15.48 -5.80 -2.47
N VAL A 27 14.72 -5.01 -1.70
CA VAL A 27 15.29 -3.95 -0.85
C VAL A 27 15.15 -4.28 0.63
N ILE A 28 13.93 -4.64 1.07
CA ILE A 28 13.67 -4.82 2.49
C ILE A 28 14.11 -6.21 2.96
N TYR A 29 13.71 -7.26 2.26
CA TYR A 29 14.03 -8.63 2.65
C TYR A 29 15.54 -8.90 2.77
N PRO A 30 16.41 -8.54 1.79
CA PRO A 30 17.85 -8.77 1.92
C PRO A 30 18.52 -7.88 2.98
N ARG A 31 17.96 -6.70 3.28
CA ARG A 31 18.59 -5.75 4.22
C ARG A 31 18.15 -5.93 5.66
N PHE A 32 16.90 -6.33 5.88
CA PHE A 32 16.28 -6.40 7.20
C PHE A 32 15.73 -7.79 7.55
N GLY A 33 15.86 -8.74 6.63
CA GLY A 33 15.43 -10.12 6.81
C GLY A 33 13.95 -10.25 7.18
N ASN A 34 13.66 -11.22 8.04
CA ASN A 34 12.29 -11.55 8.44
C ASN A 34 11.61 -10.42 9.24
N ASN A 35 12.36 -9.63 10.02
CA ASN A 35 11.79 -8.55 10.82
C ASN A 35 11.32 -7.38 9.93
N GLY A 36 12.10 -6.99 8.93
CA GLY A 36 11.69 -5.97 7.97
C GLY A 36 10.52 -6.40 7.09
N PHE A 37 10.46 -7.69 6.75
CA PHE A 37 9.31 -8.24 6.03
C PHE A 37 8.02 -8.13 6.83
N LYS A 38 8.03 -8.57 8.10
CA LYS A 38 6.87 -8.45 9.00
C LYS A 38 6.44 -7.00 9.21
N PHE A 39 7.40 -6.10 9.38
CA PHE A 39 7.12 -4.66 9.47
C PHE A 39 6.45 -4.13 8.20
N THR A 40 6.93 -4.53 7.02
CA THR A 40 6.35 -4.06 5.76
C THR A 40 4.92 -4.56 5.57
N ILE A 41 4.64 -5.82 5.96
CA ILE A 41 3.27 -6.34 5.96
C ILE A 41 2.38 -5.52 6.90
N ALA A 42 2.85 -5.24 8.12
CA ALA A 42 2.09 -4.44 9.09
C ALA A 42 1.75 -3.05 8.53
N VAL A 43 2.75 -2.37 7.95
CA VAL A 43 2.57 -1.06 7.31
C VAL A 43 1.58 -1.13 6.15
N ALA A 44 1.68 -2.13 5.28
CA ALA A 44 0.78 -2.29 4.14
C ALA A 44 -0.68 -2.51 4.56
N ILE A 45 -0.90 -3.30 5.63
CA ILE A 45 -2.23 -3.49 6.23
C ILE A 45 -2.75 -2.16 6.78
N THR A 46 -1.93 -1.42 7.53
CA THR A 46 -2.32 -0.11 8.09
C THR A 46 -2.72 0.88 6.99
N ILE A 47 -1.93 0.96 5.90
CA ILE A 47 -2.21 1.84 4.76
C ILE A 47 -3.51 1.42 4.06
N SER A 48 -3.75 0.12 3.89
CA SER A 48 -4.98 -0.39 3.25
C SER A 48 -6.23 -0.02 4.05
N ILE A 49 -6.18 -0.15 5.38
CA ILE A 49 -7.27 0.25 6.28
C ILE A 49 -7.48 1.77 6.21
N ALA A 50 -6.41 2.57 6.24
CA ALA A 50 -6.50 4.02 6.14
C ALA A 50 -7.16 4.46 4.83
N ILE A 51 -6.78 3.85 3.70
CA ILE A 51 -7.35 4.12 2.39
C ILE A 51 -8.84 3.76 2.36
N LEU A 52 -9.22 2.56 2.84
CA LEU A 52 -10.62 2.15 2.95
C LEU A 52 -11.43 3.14 3.81
N GLY A 53 -10.85 3.59 4.92
CA GLY A 53 -11.45 4.61 5.79
C GLY A 53 -11.66 5.94 5.07
N THR A 54 -10.67 6.41 4.30
CA THR A 54 -10.83 7.65 3.51
C THR A 54 -11.91 7.55 2.45
N ILE A 55 -12.07 6.38 1.80
CA ILE A 55 -13.11 6.15 0.81
C ILE A 55 -14.51 6.12 1.46
N LEU A 56 -14.63 5.50 2.64
CA LEU A 56 -15.87 5.44 3.40
C LEU A 56 -16.29 6.81 3.95
N LEU A 57 -15.33 7.62 4.40
CA LEU A 57 -15.58 8.99 4.88
C LEU A 57 -15.93 9.97 3.75
N GLU A 58 -15.37 9.82 2.55
CA GLU A 58 -15.70 10.66 1.39
C GLU A 58 -17.12 10.39 0.83
N LYS A 59 -17.77 9.31 1.27
CA LYS A 59 -19.11 8.91 0.83
C LYS A 59 -20.24 9.48 1.73
N LYS A 60 -19.91 10.09 2.87
CA LYS A 60 -20.84 10.70 3.82
C LYS A 60 -20.82 12.22 3.69
#